data_AF-A0A920RK25-F1
#
_entry.id   AF-A0A920RK25-F1
#
_cell.length_a   1.000
_cell.length_b   1.000
_cell.length_c   1.000
_cell.angle_alpha   90.00
_cell.angle_beta   90.00
_cell.angle_gamma   90.00
#
_symmetry.space_group_name_H-M   'P 1'
#
loop_
_entity.id
_entity.type
_entity.pdbx_description
1 polymer ?
#
loop_
_entity_poly.entity_id
_entity_poly.type
_entity_poly.pdbx_seq_one_letter_code
_entity_poly.pdbx_strand_id
1 'polypeptide(L)' 'MLMSSQDYRESLRAFNPTVFVRGQRVESVADEPLLAAGVNAVG' A
#
# COMPACT_ATOMS: atom_id res chain seq x y z
N MET A 1 19.31 -5.92 -3.07
CA MET A 1 19.20 -4.45 -3.10
C MET A 1 18.13 -4.04 -2.10
N LEU A 2 18.30 -2.88 -1.47
CA LEU A 2 17.26 -2.26 -0.64
C LEU A 2 16.36 -1.40 -1.54
N MET A 3 15.06 -1.39 -1.29
CA MET A 3 14.10 -0.52 -1.99
C MET A 3 14.06 0.85 -1.33
N SER A 4 13.87 1.91 -2.12
CA SER A 4 13.49 3.20 -1.56
C SER A 4 12.03 3.19 -1.09
N SER A 5 11.66 4.18 -0.28
CA SER A 5 10.27 4.48 0.10
C SER A 5 9.32 4.60 -1.10
N GLN A 6 9.79 5.19 -2.20
CA GLN A 6 8.98 5.33 -3.41
C GLN A 6 8.83 3.97 -4.10
N ASP A 7 9.92 3.22 -4.26
CA ASP A 7 9.91 1.89 -4.86
C ASP A 7 8.99 0.94 -4.09
N TYR A 8 8.95 1.05 -2.76
CA TYR A 8 8.03 0.28 -1.93
C TYR A 8 6.57 0.58 -2.26
N ARG A 9 6.18 1.86 -2.33
CA ARG A 9 4.81 2.25 -2.71
C ARG A 9 4.45 1.79 -4.11
N GLU A 10 5.36 1.89 -5.08
CA GLU A 10 5.15 1.40 -6.44
C GLU A 10 5.02 -0.13 -6.48
N SER A 11 5.79 -0.85 -5.66
CA SER A 11 5.70 -2.30 -5.55
C SER A 11 4.33 -2.76 -5.04
N LEU A 12 3.70 -2.01 -4.12
CA LEU A 12 2.36 -2.30 -3.63
C LEU A 12 1.30 -2.16 -4.73
N ARG A 13 1.43 -1.16 -5.61
CA ARG A 13 0.53 -0.99 -6.78
C ARG A 13 0.72 -2.13 -7.78
N ALA A 14 1.97 -2.49 -8.08
CA ALA A 14 2.29 -3.56 -9.01
C ALA A 14 1.84 -4.94 -8.50
N PHE A 15 1.97 -5.18 -7.19
CA PHE A 15 1.54 -6.42 -6.56
C PHE A 15 0.01 -6.55 -6.45
N ASN A 16 -0.70 -5.42 -6.36
CA ASN A 16 -2.15 -5.33 -6.27
C ASN A 16 -2.79 -6.32 -5.27
N PRO A 17 -2.39 -6.28 -3.99
CA PRO A 17 -2.85 -7.24 -2.99
C PRO A 17 -4.36 -7.10 -2.74
N THR A 18 -5.02 -8.25 -2.51
CA THR A 18 -6.45 -8.25 -2.15
C THR A 18 -6.60 -7.97 -0.65
N VAL A 19 -7.03 -6.75 -0.33
CA VAL A 19 -7.21 -6.29 1.06
C VAL A 19 -8.63 -5.78 1.26
N PHE A 20 -9.19 -6.03 2.44
CA PHE A 20 -10.49 -5.52 2.85
C PHE A 20 -10.36 -4.72 4.14
N VAL A 21 -10.97 -3.53 4.19
CA VAL A 21 -11.03 -2.67 5.37
C VAL A 21 -12.50 -2.37 5.67
N ARG A 22 -12.95 -2.66 6.89
CA ARG A 22 -14.36 -2.49 7.31
C ARG A 22 -15.36 -3.18 6.36
N GLY A 23 -14.98 -4.34 5.83
CA GLY A 23 -15.79 -5.11 4.89
C GLY A 23 -15.84 -4.57 3.47
N GLN A 24 -15.11 -3.49 3.15
CA GLN A 24 -15.00 -2.94 1.80
C GLN A 24 -13.66 -3.35 1.17
N ARG A 25 -13.66 -3.68 -0.12
CA ARG A 25 -12.43 -4.00 -0.86
C ARG A 25 -11.64 -2.72 -1.10
N VAL A 26 -10.35 -2.76 -0.80
CA VAL A 26 -9.41 -1.69 -1.13
C VAL A 26 -8.95 -1.88 -2.58
N GLU A 27 -9.07 -0.84 -3.40
CA GLU A 27 -8.65 -0.88 -4.81
C GLU A 27 -7.13 -0.75 -4.95
N SER A 28 -6.48 0.05 -4.09
CA SER A 28 -5.04 0.20 -4.06
C SER A 28 -4.56 0.43 -2.64
N VAL A 29 -3.76 -0.48 -2.10
CA VAL A 29 -3.20 -0.35 -0.75
C VAL A 29 -2.27 0.87 -0.65
N ALA A 30 -1.56 1.20 -1.73
CA ALA A 30 -0.64 2.34 -1.75
C ALA A 30 -1.36 3.70 -1.76
N ASP A 31 -2.61 3.74 -2.25
CA ASP A 31 -3.39 4.98 -2.39
C ASP A 31 -4.50 5.13 -1.35
N GLU A 32 -4.82 4.06 -0.60
CA GLU A 32 -5.91 4.05 0.37
C GLU A 32 -5.63 4.96 1.58
N PRO A 33 -6.41 6.04 1.79
CA PRO A 33 -6.19 6.97 2.90
C PRO A 33 -6.21 6.31 4.28
N LEU A 34 -7.02 5.27 4.47
CA LEU A 34 -7.08 4.53 5.74
C LEU A 34 -5.78 3.75 6.04
N LEU A 35 -5.00 3.43 5.01
CA LEU A 35 -3.75 2.67 5.12
C LEU A 35 -2.50 3.56 4.98
N ALA A 36 -2.65 4.82 4.56
CA ALA A 36 -1.56 5.74 4.29
C ALA A 36 -0.55 5.86 5.45
N ALA A 37 -1.03 5.96 6.70
CA ALA A 37 -0.15 6.04 7.87
C ALA A 37 0.73 4.79 8.04
N GLY A 38 0.16 3.60 7.81
CA GLY A 38 0.90 2.34 7.89
C GLY A 38 1.90 2.19 6.75
N VAL A 39 1.49 2.52 5.52
CA VAL A 39 2.37 2.51 4.34
C VAL A 39 3.56 3.45 4.56
N ASN A 40 3.31 4.68 5.00
CA ASN A 40 4.35 5.69 5.24
C ASN A 40 5.30 5.33 6.40
N ALA A 41 4.85 4.53 7.37
CA ALA A 41 5.72 4.07 8.46
C ALA A 41 6.73 3.00 8.00
N VAL A 42 6.42 2.27 6.93
CA VAL A 42 7.30 1.24 6.36
C VAL A 42 8.23 1.84 5.30
N GLY A 43 7.72 2.73 4.44
CA GLY A 43 8.47 3.37 3.37
C GLY A 43 7.69 4.47 2.70
#